data_AF-A0A951K0Q2-F1
#
_entry.id   AF-A0A951K0Q2-F1
#
_cell.length_a   1.000
_cell.length_b   1.000
_cell.length_c   1.000
_cell.angle_alpha   90.00
_cell.angle_beta   90.00
_cell.angle_gamma   90.00
#
_symmetry.space_group_name_H-M   'P 1'
#
loop_
_entity.id
_entity.type
_entity.pdbx_description
1 polymer ?
#
loop_
_entity_poly.entity_id
_entity_poly.type
_entity_poly.pdbx_seq_one_letter_code
_entity_poly.pdbx_strand_id
1 'polypeptide(L)'
;MERSFLALCVALPELGGPALADLDPDADLTSDVARRAVAHLRAHLASPTDGLDEVYDRELVARIRELAVRATAMTSASRRDFEIERLQLALARVGREIAAARAEGAAIEELAARRTELRTRLDHLMEQV
;
A
#
# COMPACT_ATOMS: atom_id res chain seq x y z
N MET A 1 0.03 5.91 5.06
CA MET A 1 0.77 4.85 4.37
C MET A 1 -0.12 3.72 3.88
N GLU A 2 -0.26 2.52 4.51
CA GLU A 2 -1.05 1.41 3.89
C GLU A 2 -2.44 1.85 3.40
N ARG A 3 -3.22 2.53 4.25
CA ARG A 3 -4.53 3.08 3.87
C ARG A 3 -4.45 4.15 2.78
N SER A 4 -3.42 5.00 2.81
CA SER A 4 -3.22 6.05 1.81
C SER A 4 -2.89 5.44 0.44
N PHE A 5 -1.97 4.48 0.41
CA PHE A 5 -1.61 3.73 -0.78
C PHE A 5 -2.82 3.00 -1.39
N LEU A 6 -3.61 2.30 -0.58
CA LEU A 6 -4.82 1.61 -1.07
C LEU A 6 -5.87 2.61 -1.58
N ALA A 7 -6.02 3.77 -0.94
CA ALA A 7 -6.92 4.82 -1.44
C ALA A 7 -6.43 5.42 -2.77
N LEU A 8 -5.11 5.60 -2.93
CA LEU A 8 -4.50 6.03 -4.19
C LEU A 8 -4.64 4.98 -5.29
N CYS A 9 -4.61 3.68 -4.96
CA CYS A 9 -4.90 2.62 -5.92
C CYS A 9 -6.33 2.72 -6.46
N VAL A 10 -7.28 3.10 -5.61
CA VAL A 10 -8.68 3.34 -6.02
C VAL A 10 -8.81 4.66 -6.80
N ALA A 11 -8.11 5.72 -6.38
CA ALA A 11 -8.18 7.03 -7.04
C ALA A 11 -7.51 7.04 -8.42
N LEU A 12 -6.49 6.21 -8.64
CA LEU A 12 -5.71 6.09 -9.87
C LEU A 12 -5.68 4.61 -10.33
N PRO A 13 -6.79 4.03 -10.82
CA PRO A 13 -6.88 2.60 -11.14
C PRO A 13 -5.81 2.10 -12.13
N GLU A 14 -5.37 2.96 -13.05
CA GLU A 14 -4.32 2.68 -14.02
C GLU A 14 -2.93 2.45 -13.37
N LEU A 15 -2.69 3.04 -12.20
CA LEU A 15 -1.48 2.80 -11.39
C LEU A 15 -1.74 1.73 -10.33
N GLY A 16 -2.91 1.80 -9.71
CA GLY A 16 -3.34 0.94 -8.62
C GLY A 16 -3.47 -0.52 -9.03
N GLY A 17 -4.02 -0.80 -10.21
CA GLY A 17 -4.24 -2.17 -10.69
C GLY A 17 -2.94 -2.99 -10.74
N PRO A 18 -1.92 -2.55 -11.51
CA PRO A 18 -0.63 -3.21 -11.54
C PRO A 18 0.03 -3.30 -10.15
N ALA A 19 0.02 -2.21 -9.38
CA ALA A 19 0.65 -2.20 -8.06
C ALA A 19 -0.03 -3.15 -7.05
N LEU A 20 -1.36 -3.27 -7.11
CA LEU A 20 -2.11 -4.24 -6.31
C LEU A 20 -1.80 -5.67 -6.77
N ALA A 21 -1.61 -5.92 -8.07
CA ALA A 21 -1.26 -7.24 -8.58
C ALA A 21 0.14 -7.68 -8.08
N ASP A 22 1.11 -6.78 -8.08
CA ASP A 22 2.50 -7.05 -7.67
C ASP A 22 2.71 -7.10 -6.15
N LEU A 23 1.76 -6.57 -5.37
CA LEU A 23 1.85 -6.53 -3.90
C LEU A 23 1.87 -7.95 -3.32
N ASP A 24 2.73 -8.20 -2.33
CA ASP A 24 2.66 -9.37 -1.47
C ASP A 24 1.91 -8.97 -0.19
N PRO A 25 0.62 -9.34 -0.03
CA PRO A 25 -0.17 -8.90 1.13
C PRO A 25 0.46 -9.37 2.45
N ASP A 26 1.19 -10.49 2.45
CA ASP A 26 1.72 -11.08 3.65
C ASP A 26 2.99 -10.39 4.15
N ALA A 27 3.81 -9.92 3.21
CA ALA A 27 5.02 -9.17 3.52
C ALA A 27 4.79 -7.66 3.63
N ASP A 28 3.91 -7.10 2.80
CA ASP A 28 3.75 -5.65 2.65
C ASP A 28 2.77 -5.05 3.66
N LEU A 29 1.76 -5.81 4.10
CA LEU A 29 0.68 -5.30 4.96
C LEU A 29 0.73 -5.86 6.39
N THR A 30 0.36 -5.02 7.34
CA THR A 30 0.45 -5.32 8.77
C THR A 30 -0.86 -5.79 9.41
N SER A 31 -2.00 -5.66 8.71
CA SER A 31 -3.31 -6.02 9.26
C SER A 31 -4.11 -6.93 8.33
N ASP A 32 -4.85 -7.88 8.92
CA ASP A 32 -5.68 -8.84 8.19
C ASP A 32 -6.78 -8.15 7.36
N VAL A 33 -7.35 -7.06 7.87
CA VAL A 33 -8.33 -6.25 7.11
C VAL A 33 -7.71 -5.59 5.89
N ALA A 34 -6.43 -5.17 5.94
CA ALA A 34 -5.76 -4.62 4.77
C ALA A 34 -5.49 -5.71 3.72
N ARG A 35 -5.12 -6.92 4.14
CA ARG A 35 -4.90 -8.07 3.25
C ARG A 35 -6.19 -8.45 2.52
N ARG A 36 -7.30 -8.56 3.25
CA ARG A 36 -8.63 -8.77 2.67
C ARG A 36 -9.04 -7.64 1.75
N ALA A 37 -8.76 -6.38 2.10
CA ALA A 37 -9.04 -5.24 1.24
C ALA A 37 -8.27 -5.31 -0.08
N VAL A 38 -6.99 -5.71 -0.07
CA VAL A 38 -6.23 -5.93 -1.33
C VAL A 38 -6.83 -7.05 -2.15
N ALA A 39 -7.18 -8.18 -1.54
CA ALA A 39 -7.82 -9.28 -2.25
C ALA A 39 -9.13 -8.84 -2.91
N HIS A 40 -9.94 -8.04 -2.22
CA HIS A 40 -11.17 -7.47 -2.74
C HIS A 40 -10.92 -6.49 -3.89
N LEU A 41 -9.99 -5.54 -3.69
CA LEU A 41 -9.66 -4.50 -4.67
C LEU A 41 -9.06 -5.06 -5.96
N ARG A 42 -8.33 -6.17 -5.91
CA ARG A 42 -7.83 -6.86 -7.12
C ARG A 42 -8.96 -7.29 -8.05
N ALA A 43 -10.13 -7.63 -7.51
CA ALA A 43 -11.30 -8.04 -8.28
C ALA A 43 -12.25 -6.87 -8.61
N HIS A 44 -12.30 -5.84 -7.75
CA HIS A 44 -13.34 -4.81 -7.80
C HIS A 44 -12.78 -3.37 -7.91
N LEU A 45 -11.56 -3.17 -8.43
CA LEU A 45 -10.91 -1.85 -8.38
C LEU A 45 -11.74 -0.71 -9.00
N ALA A 46 -12.43 -0.98 -10.11
CA ALA A 46 -13.27 0.01 -10.79
C ALA A 46 -14.56 0.34 -10.02
N SER A 47 -15.07 -0.60 -9.24
CA SER A 47 -16.26 -0.44 -8.39
C SER A 47 -15.99 -1.02 -7.00
N PRO A 48 -15.17 -0.35 -6.15
CA PRO A 48 -14.66 -0.95 -4.93
C PRO A 48 -15.75 -1.45 -3.99
N THR A 49 -16.92 -0.81 -3.98
CA THR A 49 -18.03 -1.18 -3.07
C THR A 49 -18.89 -2.34 -3.56
N ASP A 50 -18.68 -2.83 -4.78
CA ASP A 50 -19.45 -3.95 -5.33
C ASP A 50 -19.08 -5.27 -4.65
N GLY A 51 -20.05 -6.19 -4.53
CA GLY A 51 -19.82 -7.53 -3.98
C GLY A 51 -19.56 -7.59 -2.47
N LEU A 52 -19.71 -6.46 -1.75
CA LEU A 52 -19.56 -6.39 -0.30
C LEU A 52 -20.82 -6.87 0.42
N ASP A 53 -20.65 -7.73 1.42
CA ASP A 53 -21.72 -8.18 2.31
C ASP A 53 -21.38 -7.87 3.77
N GLU A 54 -22.16 -6.96 4.36
CA GLU A 54 -21.99 -6.50 5.75
C GLU A 54 -22.26 -7.59 6.79
N VAL A 55 -23.04 -8.62 6.43
CA VAL A 55 -23.39 -9.73 7.33
C VAL A 55 -22.17 -10.62 7.54
N TYR A 56 -21.37 -10.84 6.49
CA TYR A 56 -20.18 -11.69 6.57
C TYR A 56 -18.95 -10.94 7.06
N ASP A 57 -18.78 -9.67 6.66
CA ASP A 57 -17.51 -8.98 6.91
C ASP A 57 -17.65 -7.45 7.08
N ARG A 58 -18.26 -7.04 8.19
CA ARG A 58 -18.46 -5.62 8.53
C ARG A 58 -17.16 -4.82 8.54
N GLU A 59 -16.05 -5.41 8.99
CA GLU A 59 -14.76 -4.71 9.08
C GLU A 59 -14.20 -4.39 7.69
N LEU A 60 -14.25 -5.36 6.77
CA LEU A 60 -13.87 -5.15 5.38
C LEU A 60 -14.77 -4.11 4.71
N VAL A 61 -16.09 -4.19 4.90
CA VAL A 61 -17.02 -3.22 4.32
C VAL A 61 -16.69 -1.80 4.78
N ALA A 62 -16.48 -1.61 6.09
CA ALA A 62 -16.09 -0.32 6.63
C ALA A 62 -14.76 0.17 6.03
N ARG A 63 -13.77 -0.72 5.89
CA ARG A 63 -12.48 -0.37 5.30
C ARG A 63 -12.60 0.03 3.83
N ILE A 64 -13.33 -0.72 3.02
CA ILE A 64 -13.49 -0.41 1.59
C ILE A 64 -14.27 0.88 1.38
N ARG A 65 -15.31 1.13 2.18
CA ARG A 65 -16.04 2.41 2.15
C ARG A 65 -15.15 3.59 2.53
N GLU A 66 -14.34 3.44 3.58
CA GLU A 66 -13.35 4.47 3.96
C GLU A 66 -12.40 4.78 2.79
N LEU A 67 -11.88 3.74 2.13
CA LEU A 67 -10.96 3.90 1.00
C LEU A 67 -11.63 4.58 -0.20
N ALA A 68 -12.86 4.19 -0.54
CA ALA A 68 -13.63 4.80 -1.62
C ALA A 68 -13.92 6.29 -1.35
N VAL A 69 -14.32 6.64 -0.13
CA VAL A 69 -14.55 8.04 0.27
C VAL A 69 -13.26 8.86 0.17
N ARG A 70 -12.14 8.33 0.68
CA ARG A 70 -10.83 8.98 0.57
C ARG A 70 -10.41 9.19 -0.88
N ALA A 71 -10.59 8.18 -1.72
CA ALA A 71 -10.25 8.25 -3.14
C ALA A 71 -11.03 9.36 -3.86
N THR A 72 -12.33 9.52 -3.57
CA THR A 72 -13.13 10.63 -4.12
C THR A 72 -12.62 12.00 -3.68
N ALA A 73 -12.07 12.11 -2.47
CA ALA A 73 -11.47 13.34 -1.96
C ALA A 73 -10.09 13.64 -2.59
N MET A 74 -9.50 12.70 -3.33
CA MET A 74 -8.18 12.80 -3.97
C MET A 74 -8.30 13.27 -5.44
N THR A 75 -9.14 14.26 -5.71
CA THR A 75 -9.46 14.73 -7.08
C THR A 75 -8.26 15.23 -7.87
N SER A 76 -7.15 15.56 -7.20
CA SER A 76 -5.88 16.02 -7.79
C SER A 76 -4.70 15.09 -7.48
N ALA A 77 -4.95 13.83 -7.12
CA ALA A 77 -3.86 12.88 -6.91
C ALA A 77 -3.06 12.70 -8.20
N SER A 78 -1.75 12.79 -8.06
CA SER A 78 -0.81 12.65 -9.16
C SER A 78 -0.11 11.30 -9.12
N ARG A 79 0.49 10.91 -10.25
CA ARG A 79 1.45 9.79 -10.29
C ARG A 79 2.57 9.95 -9.26
N ARG A 80 2.99 11.18 -8.97
CA ARG A 80 4.03 11.46 -7.98
C ARG A 80 3.56 11.09 -6.57
N ASP A 81 2.34 11.48 -6.18
CA ASP A 81 1.76 11.13 -4.88
C ASP A 81 1.64 9.62 -4.71
N PHE A 82 1.25 8.94 -5.79
CA PHE A 82 1.20 7.47 -5.85
C PHE A 82 2.58 6.84 -5.60
N GLU A 83 3.62 7.27 -6.33
CA GLU A 83 4.96 6.72 -6.17
C GLU A 83 5.56 7.00 -4.79
N ILE A 84 5.27 8.17 -4.20
CA ILE A 84 5.67 8.50 -2.83
C ILE A 84 5.09 7.48 -1.84
N GLU A 85 3.78 7.25 -1.87
CA GLU A 85 3.13 6.32 -0.93
C GLU A 85 3.55 4.87 -1.18
N ARG A 86 3.81 4.49 -2.44
CA ARG A 86 4.37 3.17 -2.79
C ARG A 86 5.77 2.96 -2.21
N LEU A 87 6.66 3.96 -2.34
CA LEU A 87 8.01 3.90 -1.78
C LEU A 87 8.01 3.88 -0.25
N GLN A 88 7.11 4.65 0.38
CA GLN A 88 6.92 4.60 1.82
C GLN A 88 6.50 3.18 2.27
N LEU A 89 5.56 2.55 1.56
CA LEU A 89 5.14 1.17 1.85
C LEU A 89 6.31 0.19 1.79
N ALA A 90 7.13 0.29 0.73
CA ALA A 90 8.32 -0.53 0.57
C ALA A 90 9.36 -0.29 1.69
N LEU A 91 9.58 0.98 2.09
CA LEU A 91 10.46 1.33 3.20
C LEU A 91 10.00 0.73 4.52
N ALA A 92 8.69 0.73 4.79
CA ALA A 92 8.13 0.13 5.99
C ALA A 92 8.32 -1.38 6.01
N ARG A 93 8.12 -2.06 4.87
CA ARG A 93 8.42 -3.50 4.72
C ARG A 93 9.87 -3.80 5.04
N VAL A 94 10.81 -3.12 4.39
CA VAL A 94 12.25 -3.34 4.63
C VAL A 94 12.61 -3.02 6.07
N GLY A 95 11.98 -2.01 6.69
CA GLY A 95 12.14 -1.71 8.11
C GLY A 95 11.75 -2.88 9.02
N ARG A 96 10.63 -3.57 8.72
CA ARG A 96 10.21 -4.78 9.43
C ARG A 96 11.15 -5.96 9.19
N GLU A 97 11.57 -6.18 7.95
CA GLU A 97 12.53 -7.23 7.58
C GLU A 97 13.85 -7.06 8.35
N ILE A 98 14.37 -5.83 8.46
CA ILE A 98 15.56 -5.52 9.26
C ILE A 98 15.33 -5.82 10.75
N ALA A 99 14.16 -5.47 11.29
CA ALA A 99 13.85 -5.71 12.69
C ALA A 99 13.78 -7.21 12.99
N ALA A 100 13.16 -8.00 12.11
CA ALA A 100 13.09 -9.46 12.21
C ALA A 100 14.49 -10.09 12.12
N ALA A 101 15.27 -9.73 11.10
CA ALA A 101 16.64 -10.24 10.93
C ALA A 101 17.52 -9.96 12.16
N ARG A 102 17.39 -8.77 12.78
CA ARG A 102 18.09 -8.45 14.02
C ARG A 102 17.66 -9.32 15.20
N ALA A 103 16.36 -9.60 15.33
CA ALA A 103 15.86 -10.46 16.40
C ALA A 103 16.37 -11.90 16.25
N GLU A 104 16.57 -12.35 15.00
CA GLU A 104 17.09 -13.68 14.65
C GLU A 104 18.62 -13.76 14.62
N GLY A 105 19.33 -12.63 14.80
CA GLY A 105 20.79 -12.56 14.68
C GLY A 105 21.30 -12.74 13.25
N ALA A 106 20.44 -12.54 12.24
CA ALA A 106 20.78 -12.64 10.84
C ALA A 106 21.46 -11.37 10.29
N ALA A 107 22.16 -11.53 9.17
CA ALA A 107 22.81 -10.45 8.42
C ALA A 107 21.77 -9.45 7.87
N ILE A 108 22.11 -8.16 7.84
CA ILE A 108 21.21 -7.07 7.44
C ILE A 108 21.74 -6.18 6.33
N GLU A 109 22.92 -6.49 5.78
CA GLU A 109 23.67 -5.66 4.85
C GLU A 109 22.85 -5.39 3.57
N GLU A 110 22.28 -6.44 2.98
CA GLU A 110 21.43 -6.33 1.78
C GLU A 110 20.15 -5.53 2.06
N LEU A 111 19.50 -5.78 3.20
CA LEU A 111 18.31 -5.04 3.62
C LEU A 111 18.62 -3.56 3.88
N ALA A 112 19.78 -3.26 4.48
CA ALA A 112 20.24 -1.91 4.72
C ALA A 112 20.55 -1.16 3.41
N ALA A 113 21.20 -1.84 2.45
CA ALA A 113 21.46 -1.29 1.12
C ALA A 113 20.14 -0.98 0.40
N ARG A 114 19.19 -1.92 0.38
CA ARG A 114 17.85 -1.73 -0.20
C ARG A 114 17.10 -0.57 0.44
N ARG A 115 17.14 -0.45 1.77
CA ARG A 115 16.51 0.67 2.48
C ARG A 115 17.09 2.02 2.07
N THR A 116 18.42 2.10 1.93
CA THR A 116 19.11 3.34 1.51
C THR A 116 18.69 3.72 0.09
N GLU A 117 18.69 2.77 -0.83
CA GLU A 117 18.25 3.00 -2.21
C GLU A 117 16.80 3.53 -2.27
N LEU A 118 15.87 2.90 -1.56
CA LEU A 118 14.48 3.33 -1.51
C LEU A 118 14.33 4.73 -0.91
N ARG A 119 15.12 5.06 0.13
CA ARG A 119 15.14 6.39 0.75
C ARG A 119 15.60 7.44 -0.25
N THR A 120 16.73 7.21 -0.92
CA THR A 120 17.26 8.15 -1.92
C THR A 120 16.26 8.42 -3.04
N ARG A 121 15.57 7.38 -3.53
CA ARG A 121 14.50 7.55 -4.54
C ARG A 121 13.34 8.39 -4.01
N LEU A 122 12.92 8.15 -2.77
CA LEU A 122 11.84 8.92 -2.12
C LEU A 122 12.25 10.39 -1.93
N ASP A 123 13.45 10.65 -1.42
CA ASP A 123 13.99 11.99 -1.21
C ASP A 123 14.04 12.76 -2.54
N HIS A 124 14.56 12.14 -3.59
CA HIS A 124 14.62 12.75 -4.92
C HIS A 124 13.21 13.07 -5.48
N LEU A 125 12.22 12.20 -5.26
CA LEU A 125 10.84 12.46 -5.63
C LEU A 125 10.20 13.56 -4.79
N MET A 126 10.61 13.78 -3.55
CA MET A 126 10.08 14.86 -2.72
C MET A 126 10.69 16.23 -3.09
N GLU A 127 11.94 16.27 -3.54
CA GLU A 127 12.66 17.50 -3.89
C GLU A 127 12.21 18.16 -5.21
N GLN A 128 11.62 17.42 -6.15
CA GLN A 128 11.24 17.91 -7.49
C GLN A 128 9.99 18.83 -7.52
N VAL A 129 9.74 19.65 -6.49
CA VAL A 129 8.54 20.52 -6.34
C VAL A 129 8.45 21.59 -7.44
#